data_AF-W5WF82-F1
#
_entry.id   AF-W5WF82-F1
#
_cell.length_a   1.000
_cell.length_b   1.000
_cell.length_c   1.000
_cell.angle_alpha   90.00
_cell.angle_beta   90.00
_cell.angle_gamma   90.00
#
_symmetry.space_group_name_H-M   'P 1'
#
loop_
_entity.id
_entity.type
_entity.pdbx_description
1 polymer ?
#
loop_
_entity_poly.entity_id
_entity_poly.type
_entity_poly.pdbx_seq_one_letter_code
_entity_poly.pdbx_strand_id
1 'polypeptide(L)'
;MTTRDLLLQTTTQLLAVLLLPVAYAHSPGRGRHLACQWALGLRFPAEDLTGLTGPARAAFAAARTEAFWRDGQLIGLTSGHRDAAEQHRLFSEQVRRSGSVQAARRQVLPAEESSHVMGTAMDVRPAEGARWLEANGWRHDLYRIYDNEWWHFEHRPEAGGRAPARLPHPGAVTVGHSV
;
A
#
# COMPACT_ATOMS: atom_id res chain seq x y z
N MET A 1 11.12 13.79 10.35
CA MET A 1 11.27 12.50 11.05
C MET A 1 11.57 12.80 12.51
N THR A 2 10.78 12.27 13.44
CA THR A 2 10.99 12.51 14.88
C THR A 2 12.01 11.52 15.46
N THR A 3 12.57 11.81 16.63
CA THR A 3 13.45 10.88 17.37
C THR A 3 12.76 9.55 17.65
N ARG A 4 11.45 9.59 17.93
CA ARG A 4 10.62 8.39 18.12
C ARG A 4 10.55 7.55 16.85
N ASP A 5 10.37 8.18 15.69
CA ASP A 5 10.30 7.47 14.41
C ASP A 5 11.61 6.78 14.09
N LEU A 6 12.74 7.48 14.31
CA LEU A 6 14.07 6.90 14.15
C LEU A 6 14.29 5.71 15.08
N LEU A 7 13.95 5.84 16.37
CA LEU A 7 14.07 4.76 17.34
C LEU A 7 13.26 3.52 16.92
N LEU A 8 12.00 3.72 16.50
CA LEU A 8 11.14 2.63 16.05
C LEU A 8 11.69 1.98 14.77
N GLN A 9 12.20 2.77 13.83
CA GLN A 9 12.83 2.30 12.62
C GLN A 9 14.06 1.43 12.92
N THR A 10 15.02 1.96 13.68
CA THR A 10 16.23 1.25 14.05
C THR A 10 15.94 -0.02 14.85
N THR A 11 14.98 0.04 15.79
CA THR A 11 14.58 -1.14 16.58
C THR A 11 14.01 -2.23 15.68
N THR A 12 13.18 -1.86 14.69
CA THR A 12 12.59 -2.82 13.75
C THR A 12 13.67 -3.45 12.86
N GLN A 13 14.65 -2.67 12.42
CA GLN A 13 15.79 -3.17 11.64
C GLN A 13 16.65 -4.15 12.43
N LEU A 14 17.01 -3.80 13.67
CA LEU A 14 17.78 -4.68 14.56
C LEU A 14 17.03 -5.99 14.82
N LEU A 15 15.72 -5.91 15.06
CA LEU A 15 14.89 -7.08 15.26
C LEU A 15 14.88 -8.00 14.02
N ALA A 16 14.75 -7.45 12.82
CA ALA A 16 14.81 -8.26 11.61
C ALA A 16 16.18 -8.95 11.45
N VAL A 17 17.28 -8.27 11.76
CA VAL A 17 18.63 -8.86 11.73
C VAL A 17 18.74 -10.01 12.73
N LEU A 18 18.24 -9.83 13.96
CA LEU A 18 18.23 -10.86 15.00
C LEU A 18 17.37 -12.07 14.62
N LEU A 19 16.30 -11.87 13.85
CA LEU A 19 15.41 -12.92 13.38
C LEU A 19 15.95 -13.69 12.16
N LEU A 20 17.01 -13.20 11.48
CA LEU A 20 17.54 -13.84 10.27
C LEU A 20 17.91 -15.32 10.46
N PRO A 21 18.65 -15.75 11.51
CA PRO A 21 19.03 -17.15 11.67
C PRO A 21 17.81 -18.08 11.74
N VAL A 22 16.79 -17.67 12.50
CA VAL A 22 15.52 -18.41 12.65
C VAL A 22 14.77 -18.45 11.32
N ALA A 23 14.71 -17.32 10.61
CA ALA A 23 14.06 -17.23 9.31
C ALA A 23 14.74 -18.11 8.24
N TYR A 24 16.07 -18.17 8.24
CA TYR A 24 16.83 -19.04 7.33
C TYR A 24 16.66 -20.51 7.65
N ALA A 25 16.60 -20.89 8.93
CA ALA A 25 16.31 -22.26 9.35
C ALA A 25 14.91 -22.71 8.92
N HIS A 26 13.91 -21.82 9.01
CA HIS A 26 12.53 -22.14 8.65
C HIS A 26 12.29 -22.13 7.12
N SER A 27 12.93 -21.26 6.36
CA SER A 27 12.76 -21.19 4.90
C SER A 27 14.04 -20.77 4.18
N PRO A 28 14.93 -21.74 3.86
CA PRO A 28 16.11 -21.52 3.05
C PRO A 28 15.74 -20.82 1.73
N GLY A 29 16.43 -19.73 1.40
CA GLY A 29 16.15 -18.91 0.21
C GLY A 29 15.14 -17.76 0.42
N ARG A 30 14.35 -17.78 1.51
CA ARG A 30 13.40 -16.70 1.84
C ARG A 30 13.65 -16.05 3.20
N GLY A 31 14.78 -16.33 3.85
CA GLY A 31 15.11 -15.83 5.19
C GLY A 31 14.99 -14.31 5.35
N ARG A 32 15.57 -13.53 4.43
CA ARG A 32 15.48 -12.05 4.45
C ARG A 32 14.04 -11.55 4.32
N HIS A 33 13.27 -12.19 3.44
CA HIS A 33 11.86 -11.87 3.27
C HIS A 33 11.10 -12.14 4.56
N LEU A 34 11.18 -13.35 5.12
CA LEU A 34 10.45 -13.73 6.34
C LEU A 34 10.85 -12.87 7.55
N ALA A 35 12.14 -12.65 7.78
CA ALA A 35 12.61 -11.83 8.89
C ALA A 35 12.09 -10.38 8.79
N CYS A 36 12.06 -9.81 7.58
CA CYS A 36 11.45 -8.51 7.33
C CYS A 36 9.94 -8.54 7.61
N GLN A 37 9.21 -9.55 7.11
CA GLN A 37 7.76 -9.64 7.35
C GLN A 37 7.42 -9.75 8.84
N TRP A 38 8.18 -10.54 9.61
CA TRP A 38 7.99 -10.69 11.06
C TRP A 38 8.27 -9.38 11.81
N ALA A 39 9.38 -8.71 11.50
CA ALA A 39 9.72 -7.44 12.14
C ALA A 39 8.68 -6.34 11.81
N LEU A 40 8.21 -6.27 10.55
CA LEU A 40 7.15 -5.34 10.15
C LEU A 40 5.82 -5.67 10.83
N GLY A 41 5.47 -6.94 10.98
CA GLY A 41 4.26 -7.36 11.72
C GLY A 41 4.28 -6.90 13.18
N LEU A 42 5.44 -6.96 13.84
CA LEU A 42 5.60 -6.44 15.21
C LEU A 42 5.57 -4.90 15.25
N ARG A 43 6.09 -4.24 14.21
CA ARG A 43 6.07 -2.77 14.10
C ARG A 43 4.67 -2.22 13.78
N PHE A 44 3.87 -2.97 13.04
CA PHE A 44 2.54 -2.60 12.57
C PHE A 44 1.50 -3.68 12.96
N PRO A 45 1.23 -3.88 14.26
CA PRO A 45 0.43 -5.02 14.73
C PRO A 45 -1.04 -4.99 14.29
N ALA A 46 -1.55 -3.83 13.87
CA ALA A 46 -2.91 -3.66 13.35
C ALA A 46 -2.98 -3.69 11.81
N GLU A 47 -1.86 -3.97 11.13
CA GLU A 47 -1.86 -4.17 9.68
C GLU A 47 -2.59 -5.47 9.33
N ASP A 48 -3.45 -5.40 8.30
CA ASP A 48 -4.08 -6.56 7.71
C ASP A 48 -3.88 -6.59 6.19
N LEU A 49 -3.36 -7.72 5.71
CA LEU A 49 -3.10 -8.00 4.29
C LEU A 49 -4.10 -9.01 3.72
N THR A 50 -5.05 -9.47 4.53
CA THR A 50 -6.11 -10.40 4.13
C THR A 50 -6.98 -9.75 3.05
N GLY A 51 -7.48 -10.56 2.12
CA GLY A 51 -8.32 -10.08 1.01
C GLY A 51 -7.58 -9.39 -0.13
N LEU A 52 -6.30 -9.02 0.04
CA LEU A 52 -5.47 -8.64 -1.12
C LEU A 52 -5.34 -9.84 -2.06
N THR A 53 -5.38 -9.57 -3.36
CA THR A 53 -5.11 -10.61 -4.36
C THR A 53 -3.71 -11.20 -4.14
N GLY A 54 -3.52 -12.47 -4.48
CA GLY A 54 -2.22 -13.15 -4.35
C GLY A 54 -1.06 -12.35 -4.97
N PRO A 55 -1.20 -11.87 -6.23
CA PRO A 55 -0.21 -11.01 -6.86
C PRO A 55 0.03 -9.68 -6.13
N ALA A 56 -1.03 -8.94 -5.75
CA ALA A 56 -0.86 -7.65 -5.06
C ALA A 56 -0.15 -7.81 -3.70
N ARG A 57 -0.54 -8.84 -2.93
CA ARG A 57 0.12 -9.18 -1.66
C ARG A 57 1.61 -9.53 -1.87
N ALA A 58 1.91 -10.30 -2.92
CA ALA A 58 3.28 -10.68 -3.24
C ALA A 58 4.13 -9.46 -3.66
N ALA A 59 3.59 -8.60 -4.52
CA ALA A 59 4.21 -7.34 -4.95
C ALA A 59 4.50 -6.42 -3.77
N PHE A 60 3.53 -6.18 -2.90
CA PHE A 60 3.73 -5.35 -1.71
C PHE A 60 4.77 -5.93 -0.75
N ALA A 61 4.72 -7.25 -0.53
CA ALA A 61 5.69 -7.93 0.33
C ALA A 61 7.11 -7.89 -0.25
N ALA A 62 7.26 -7.97 -1.57
CA ALA A 62 8.54 -7.83 -2.27
C ALA A 62 9.07 -6.40 -2.15
N ALA A 63 8.25 -5.39 -2.47
CA ALA A 63 8.61 -3.98 -2.40
C ALA A 63 9.06 -3.57 -1.00
N ARG A 64 8.29 -3.93 0.05
CA ARG A 64 8.68 -3.62 1.44
C ARG A 64 9.92 -4.40 1.91
N THR A 65 10.18 -5.58 1.35
CA THR A 65 11.42 -6.32 1.64
C THR A 65 12.62 -5.62 1.00
N GLU A 66 12.49 -5.16 -0.24
CA GLU A 66 13.55 -4.40 -0.93
C GLU A 66 13.87 -3.11 -0.16
N ALA A 67 12.85 -2.29 0.10
CA ALA A 67 12.97 -1.02 0.81
C ALA A 67 13.65 -1.20 2.18
N PHE A 68 13.25 -2.23 2.91
CA PHE A 68 13.76 -2.52 4.24
C PHE A 68 15.25 -2.87 4.23
N TRP A 69 15.68 -3.78 3.35
CA TRP A 69 17.06 -4.28 3.38
C TRP A 69 18.05 -3.42 2.61
N ARG A 70 17.61 -2.70 1.57
CA ARG A 70 18.49 -1.87 0.76
C ARG A 70 18.61 -0.46 1.33
N ASP A 71 17.49 0.13 1.71
CA ASP A 71 17.41 1.56 2.03
C ASP A 71 17.02 1.80 3.48
N GLY A 72 16.79 0.74 4.26
CA GLY A 72 16.37 0.83 5.65
C GLY A 72 14.95 1.38 5.84
N GLN A 73 14.17 1.47 4.76
CA GLN A 73 12.86 2.10 4.78
C GLN A 73 11.79 1.11 5.23
N LEU A 74 10.98 1.55 6.20
CA LEU A 74 9.81 0.80 6.63
C LEU A 74 8.60 1.14 5.76
N ILE A 75 7.87 0.12 5.34
CA ILE A 75 6.61 0.23 4.62
C ILE A 75 5.61 -0.70 5.30
N GLY A 76 4.49 -0.11 5.72
CA GLY A 76 3.35 -0.81 6.29
C GLY A 76 2.05 -0.31 5.69
N LEU A 77 0.96 -0.97 6.06
CA LEU A 77 -0.36 -0.73 5.54
C LEU A 77 -1.26 -0.15 6.63
N THR A 78 -2.04 0.86 6.25
CA THR A 78 -3.15 1.41 7.04
C THR A 78 -4.45 0.70 6.67
N SER A 79 -4.70 0.50 5.37
CA SER A 79 -5.87 -0.21 4.85
C SER A 79 -5.50 -1.00 3.60
N GLY A 80 -5.92 -2.27 3.55
CA GLY A 80 -5.78 -3.16 2.40
C GLY A 80 -7.13 -3.41 1.76
N HIS A 81 -7.52 -4.69 1.63
CA HIS A 81 -8.85 -5.04 1.14
C HIS A 81 -9.97 -4.48 2.02
N ARG A 82 -11.11 -4.18 1.41
CA ARG A 82 -12.33 -3.75 2.10
C ARG A 82 -13.53 -4.49 1.54
N ASP A 83 -14.42 -4.97 2.41
CA ASP A 83 -15.67 -5.59 1.98
C ASP A 83 -16.55 -4.59 1.23
N ALA A 84 -17.30 -5.08 0.23
CA ALA A 84 -18.22 -4.24 -0.56
C ALA A 84 -19.26 -3.52 0.32
N ALA A 85 -19.79 -4.18 1.35
CA ALA A 85 -20.75 -3.58 2.27
C ALA A 85 -20.14 -2.44 3.11
N GLU A 86 -18.88 -2.60 3.53
CA GLU A 86 -18.17 -1.54 4.25
C GLU A 86 -17.91 -0.35 3.31
N GLN A 87 -17.43 -0.60 2.09
CA GLN A 87 -17.22 0.43 1.09
C GLN A 87 -18.51 1.19 0.76
N HIS A 88 -19.63 0.48 0.63
CA HIS A 88 -20.94 1.08 0.39
C HIS A 88 -21.38 2.01 1.54
N ARG A 89 -21.12 1.60 2.79
CA ARG A 89 -21.39 2.43 3.97
C ARG A 89 -20.55 3.71 3.97
N LEU A 90 -19.25 3.60 3.71
CA LEU A 90 -18.34 4.75 3.64
C LEU A 90 -18.77 5.72 2.54
N PHE A 91 -19.12 5.21 1.36
CA PHE A 91 -19.59 6.04 0.26
C PHE A 91 -20.89 6.77 0.61
N SER A 92 -21.87 6.05 1.16
CA SER A 92 -23.17 6.62 1.56
C SER A 92 -23.02 7.70 2.64
N GLU A 93 -22.12 7.49 3.60
CA GLU A 93 -21.78 8.50 4.59
C GLU A 93 -21.12 9.72 3.95
N GLN A 94 -20.19 9.52 3.02
CA GLN A 94 -19.52 10.59 2.34
C GLN A 94 -20.49 11.43 1.48
N VAL A 95 -21.47 10.80 0.83
CA VAL A 95 -22.56 11.49 0.12
C VAL A 95 -23.39 12.36 1.06
N ARG A 96 -23.74 11.85 2.24
CA ARG A 96 -24.46 12.65 3.25
C ARG A 96 -23.65 13.85 3.73
N ARG A 97 -22.34 13.67 3.94
CA ARG A 97 -21.43 14.73 4.40
C ARG A 97 -21.18 15.80 3.34
N SER A 98 -21.00 15.39 2.09
CA SER A 98 -20.68 16.31 0.98
C SER A 98 -21.90 16.98 0.36
N GLY A 99 -23.10 16.44 0.60
CA GLY A 99 -24.35 16.90 0.01
C GLY A 99 -24.51 16.52 -1.47
N SER A 100 -23.56 15.81 -2.09
CA SER A 100 -23.69 15.34 -3.47
C SER A 100 -22.80 14.12 -3.79
N VAL A 101 -23.31 13.26 -4.66
CA VAL A 101 -22.58 12.11 -5.21
C VAL A 101 -21.29 12.55 -5.89
N GLN A 102 -21.34 13.60 -6.70
CA GLN A 102 -20.17 14.10 -7.42
C GLN A 102 -19.06 14.58 -6.48
N ALA A 103 -19.40 15.31 -5.41
CA ALA A 103 -18.42 15.74 -4.42
C ALA A 103 -17.89 14.57 -3.59
N ALA A 104 -18.74 13.59 -3.27
CA ALA A 104 -18.33 12.40 -2.50
C ALA A 104 -17.27 11.57 -3.23
N ARG A 105 -17.45 11.40 -4.55
CA ARG A 105 -16.52 10.65 -5.42
C ARG A 105 -15.10 11.21 -5.43
N ARG A 106 -14.89 12.47 -5.05
CA ARG A 106 -13.53 13.04 -4.91
C ARG A 106 -12.73 12.47 -3.74
N GLN A 107 -13.36 11.73 -2.85
CA GLN A 107 -12.73 11.17 -1.64
C GLN A 107 -13.03 9.68 -1.46
N VAL A 108 -14.21 9.21 -1.86
CA VAL A 108 -14.63 7.81 -1.68
C VAL A 108 -15.35 7.35 -2.93
N LEU A 109 -14.92 6.24 -3.52
CA LEU A 109 -15.58 5.60 -4.65
C LEU A 109 -16.72 4.67 -4.18
N PRO A 110 -17.75 4.45 -5.02
CA PRO A 110 -18.73 3.39 -4.78
C PRO A 110 -18.07 2.00 -4.79
N ALA A 111 -18.76 0.99 -4.28
CA ALA A 111 -18.19 -0.33 -4.04
C ALA A 111 -17.69 -1.01 -5.33
N GLU A 112 -18.43 -0.83 -6.42
CA GLU A 112 -18.18 -1.43 -7.73
C GLU A 112 -16.93 -0.86 -8.42
N GLU A 113 -16.46 0.30 -7.98
CA GLU A 113 -15.31 1.01 -8.57
C GLU A 113 -14.09 1.03 -7.64
N SER A 114 -14.20 0.49 -6.42
CA SER A 114 -13.14 0.57 -5.42
C SER A 114 -12.10 -0.53 -5.60
N SER A 115 -10.86 -0.12 -5.91
CA SER A 115 -9.71 -1.03 -5.96
C SER A 115 -9.40 -1.70 -4.60
N HIS A 116 -9.86 -1.14 -3.47
CA HIS A 116 -9.81 -1.83 -2.17
C HIS A 116 -10.76 -3.03 -2.14
N VAL A 117 -11.95 -2.92 -2.73
CA VAL A 117 -12.89 -4.04 -2.87
C VAL A 117 -12.33 -5.09 -3.82
N MET A 118 -11.62 -4.67 -4.88
CA MET A 118 -10.92 -5.59 -5.79
C MET A 118 -9.68 -6.26 -5.18
N GLY A 119 -9.23 -5.84 -3.99
CA GLY A 119 -8.04 -6.38 -3.33
C GLY A 119 -6.72 -6.02 -4.03
N THR A 120 -6.71 -4.92 -4.80
CA THR A 120 -5.53 -4.44 -5.54
C THR A 120 -5.01 -3.10 -5.03
N ALA A 121 -5.74 -2.42 -4.14
CA ALA A 121 -5.31 -1.17 -3.51
C ALA A 121 -4.75 -1.33 -2.10
N MET A 122 -3.88 -0.38 -1.75
CA MET A 122 -3.09 -0.33 -0.54
C MET A 122 -2.92 1.11 -0.08
N ASP A 123 -3.44 1.44 1.09
CA ASP A 123 -3.17 2.73 1.76
C ASP A 123 -1.94 2.58 2.65
N VAL A 124 -0.83 3.18 2.20
CA VAL A 124 0.52 2.97 2.73
C VAL A 124 0.88 3.95 3.84
N ARG A 125 1.65 3.46 4.81
CA ARG A 125 2.28 4.23 5.88
C ARG A 125 3.71 3.74 6.17
N PRO A 126 4.55 4.52 6.85
CA PRO A 126 4.41 5.97 7.05
C PRO A 126 4.62 6.75 5.74
N ALA A 127 4.57 8.08 5.79
CA ALA A 127 4.78 8.93 4.62
C ALA A 127 6.15 8.71 3.95
N GLU A 128 7.19 8.40 4.72
CA GLU A 128 8.50 7.99 4.20
C GLU A 128 8.40 6.71 3.35
N GLY A 129 7.60 5.73 3.79
CA GLY A 129 7.37 4.48 3.08
C GLY A 129 6.59 4.69 1.78
N ALA A 130 5.55 5.53 1.82
CA ALA A 130 4.81 5.95 0.63
C ALA A 130 5.73 6.67 -0.38
N ARG A 131 6.59 7.59 0.08
CA ARG A 131 7.58 8.26 -0.78
C ARG A 131 8.54 7.28 -1.44
N TRP A 132 8.98 6.24 -0.73
CA TRP A 132 9.83 5.21 -1.31
C TRP A 132 9.11 4.40 -2.39
N LEU A 133 7.84 4.03 -2.17
CA LEU A 133 7.03 3.36 -3.17
C LEU A 133 6.73 4.25 -4.38
N GLU A 134 6.53 5.55 -4.20
CA GLU A 134 6.35 6.46 -5.34
C GLU A 134 7.60 6.46 -6.25
N ALA A 135 8.80 6.41 -5.67
CA ALA A 135 10.05 6.39 -6.42
C ALA A 135 10.44 5.01 -7.00
N ASN A 136 10.10 3.91 -6.31
CA ASN A 136 10.62 2.57 -6.62
C ASN A 136 9.54 1.52 -6.90
N GLY A 137 8.27 1.81 -6.61
CA GLY A 137 7.15 0.87 -6.67
C GLY A 137 6.90 0.33 -8.08
N TRP A 138 7.29 1.07 -9.11
CA TRP A 138 7.21 0.64 -10.51
C TRP A 138 7.95 -0.69 -10.79
N ARG A 139 8.98 -1.04 -10.00
CA ARG A 139 9.68 -2.33 -10.11
C ARG A 139 8.84 -3.52 -9.66
N HIS A 140 7.76 -3.24 -8.93
CA HIS A 140 6.84 -4.20 -8.32
C HIS A 140 5.40 -3.97 -8.81
N ASP A 141 5.22 -3.21 -9.89
CA ASP A 141 3.91 -2.82 -10.41
C ASP A 141 2.99 -2.13 -9.39
N LEU A 142 3.57 -1.40 -8.45
CA LEU A 142 2.85 -0.61 -7.45
C LEU A 142 2.95 0.87 -7.78
N TYR A 143 1.80 1.50 -7.99
CA TYR A 143 1.75 2.88 -8.47
C TYR A 143 0.82 3.73 -7.61
N ARG A 144 1.27 4.94 -7.30
CA ARG A 144 0.40 5.97 -6.73
C ARG A 144 -0.53 6.48 -7.82
N ILE A 145 -1.83 6.42 -7.59
CA ILE A 145 -2.85 6.76 -8.61
C ILE A 145 -3.37 8.19 -8.46
N TYR A 146 -3.50 8.69 -7.24
CA TYR A 146 -4.15 9.98 -6.98
C TYR A 146 -3.18 11.04 -6.42
N ASP A 147 -3.25 12.26 -6.96
CA ASP A 147 -2.44 13.40 -6.50
C ASP A 147 -2.86 13.86 -5.09
N ASN A 148 -4.15 13.83 -4.77
CA ASN A 148 -4.65 14.21 -3.44
C ASN A 148 -4.45 13.13 -2.36
N GLU A 149 -4.08 11.91 -2.72
CA GLU A 149 -3.92 10.78 -1.78
C GLU A 149 -2.49 10.22 -1.87
N TRP A 150 -1.56 10.86 -1.16
CA TRP A 150 -0.16 10.44 -1.14
C TRP A 150 0.07 9.03 -0.60
N TRP A 151 -0.89 8.51 0.15
CA TRP A 151 -0.86 7.19 0.75
C TRP A 151 -1.41 6.10 -0.17
N HIS A 152 -2.17 6.42 -1.22
CA HIS A 152 -2.93 5.43 -1.98
C HIS A 152 -2.13 4.86 -3.15
N PHE A 153 -1.91 3.54 -3.13
CA PHE A 153 -1.22 2.79 -4.18
C PHE A 153 -2.09 1.66 -4.69
N GLU A 154 -1.93 1.33 -5.97
CA GLU A 154 -2.58 0.18 -6.60
C GLU A 154 -1.55 -0.72 -7.29
N HIS A 155 -1.80 -2.02 -7.24
CA HIS A 155 -1.09 -3.03 -8.02
C HIS A 155 -1.65 -3.12 -9.43
N ARG A 156 -0.86 -2.71 -10.43
CA ARG A 156 -1.23 -2.58 -11.85
C ARG A 156 -0.20 -3.29 -12.76
N PRO A 157 -0.13 -4.64 -12.75
CA PRO A 157 0.84 -5.40 -13.55
C PRO A 157 0.69 -5.20 -15.06
N GLU A 158 -0.47 -4.77 -15.52
CA GLU A 158 -0.75 -4.41 -16.91
C GLU A 158 0.00 -3.16 -17.40
N ALA A 159 0.56 -2.36 -16.49
CA ALA A 159 1.21 -1.10 -16.81
C ALA A 159 2.61 -1.27 -17.44
N GLY A 160 3.17 -2.49 -17.45
CA GLY A 160 4.42 -2.81 -18.14
C GLY A 160 5.62 -1.99 -17.66
N GLY A 161 5.69 -1.68 -16.36
CA GLY A 161 6.75 -0.86 -15.76
C GLY A 161 6.64 0.64 -16.02
N ARG A 162 5.58 1.12 -16.70
CA ARG A 162 5.32 2.55 -16.90
C ARG A 162 4.19 3.00 -15.99
N ALA A 163 4.51 3.92 -15.07
CA ALA A 163 3.49 4.48 -14.18
C ALA A 163 2.33 5.09 -14.98
N PRO A 164 1.07 4.70 -14.68
CA PRO A 164 -0.09 5.40 -15.23
C PRO A 164 -0.05 6.89 -14.90
N ALA A 165 -0.65 7.72 -15.75
CA ALA A 165 -0.83 9.13 -15.44
C ALA A 165 -1.69 9.25 -14.16
N ARG A 166 -1.21 10.04 -13.20
CA ARG A 166 -1.96 10.27 -11.97
C ARG A 166 -3.20 11.09 -12.25
N LEU A 167 -4.24 10.78 -11.49
CA LEU A 167 -5.50 11.49 -11.49
C LEU A 167 -5.50 12.49 -10.31
N PRO A 168 -6.20 13.64 -10.41
CA PRO A 168 -6.23 14.60 -9.32
C PRO A 168 -6.92 14.05 -8.07
N HIS A 169 -7.89 13.13 -8.24
CA HIS A 169 -8.64 12.47 -7.17
C HIS A 169 -9.42 11.23 -7.70
N PRO A 170 -9.93 10.34 -6.83
CA PRO A 170 -10.64 9.11 -7.23
C PRO A 170 -11.77 9.30 -8.24
N GLY A 171 -12.60 10.31 -8.05
CA GLY A 171 -13.74 10.58 -8.94
C GLY A 171 -13.38 11.25 -10.27
N ALA A 172 -12.09 11.41 -10.60
CA ALA A 172 -11.67 11.98 -11.87
C ALA A 172 -11.61 10.87 -12.93
N VAL A 173 -12.15 11.14 -14.11
CA VAL A 173 -11.99 10.27 -15.27
C VAL A 173 -10.78 10.73 -16.08
N THR A 174 -9.98 9.78 -16.55
CA THR A 174 -8.97 10.03 -17.56
C THR A 174 -9.68 10.56 -18.80
N VAL A 175 -9.45 11.81 -19.18
CA VAL A 175 -9.93 12.32 -20.47
C VAL A 175 -9.13 11.61 -21.55
N GLY A 176 -9.64 10.48 -22.01
CA GLY A 176 -9.14 9.85 -23.22
C GLY A 176 -9.41 10.79 -24.37
N HIS A 177 -8.35 11.30 -25.00
CA HIS A 177 -8.44 11.82 -26.35
C HIS A 177 -8.85 10.63 -27.23
N SER A 178 -10.14 10.53 -27.54
CA SER A 178 -10.61 9.75 -28.68
C SER A 178 -9.95 10.37 -29.92
N VAL A 179 -9.07 9.61 -30.55
CA VAL A 179 -8.67 9.83 -31.95
C VAL A 179 -9.68 9.12 -32.83
#